data_AF-A0A2W6XZE1-F1
#
_entry.id   AF-A0A2W6XZE1-F1
#
_cell.length_a   1.000
_cell.length_b   1.000
_cell.length_c   1.000
_cell.angle_alpha   90.00
_cell.angle_beta   90.00
_cell.angle_gamma   90.00
#
_symmetry.space_group_name_H-M   'P 1'
#
loop_
_entity.id
_entity.type
_entity.pdbx_description
1 polymer ?
#
loop_
_entity_poly.entity_id
_entity_poly.type
_entity_poly.pdbx_seq_one_letter_code
_entity_poly.pdbx_strand_id
1 'polypeptide(L)'
;MNQKKEILKPFHKVFNSRFSVLFSILSLYIIFSGIIRIVFLFWSSKDLDFNLLFILRAFFTGFCYDFAVGTLFLLLYSVYLLFFPKKWIGSRFDKIFTYVYLAIVLLIIYFSLLAEIPFWDEFGVRFNFIAVYY
;
A
#
# COMPACT_ATOMS: atom_id res chain seq x y z
N MET A 1 -12.03 -31.41 5.41
CA MET A 1 -11.97 -30.18 6.25
C MET A 1 -10.57 -29.84 6.80
N ASN A 2 -9.49 -30.56 6.43
CA ASN A 2 -8.14 -30.35 7.00
C ASN A 2 -7.14 -29.58 6.12
N GLN A 3 -7.34 -29.48 4.80
CA GLN A 3 -6.34 -28.82 3.94
C GLN A 3 -6.40 -27.27 3.99
N LYS A 4 -7.57 -26.68 4.21
CA LYS A 4 -7.72 -25.22 4.33
C LYS A 4 -6.95 -24.66 5.54
N LYS A 5 -6.83 -25.44 6.63
CA LYS A 5 -6.05 -25.08 7.82
C LYS A 5 -4.55 -25.05 7.55
N GLU A 6 -4.02 -25.94 6.72
CA GLU A 6 -2.60 -25.99 6.36
C GLU A 6 -2.17 -24.77 5.52
N ILE A 7 -3.01 -24.37 4.55
CA ILE A 7 -2.74 -23.23 3.65
C ILE A 7 -2.77 -21.89 4.41
N LEU A 8 -3.58 -21.78 5.46
CA LEU A 8 -3.71 -20.58 6.29
C LEU A 8 -2.63 -20.44 7.38
N LYS A 9 -1.88 -21.52 7.70
CA LYS A 9 -0.79 -21.50 8.69
C LYS A 9 0.29 -20.44 8.41
N PRO A 10 0.85 -20.30 7.19
CA PRO A 10 1.88 -19.30 6.92
C PRO A 10 1.35 -17.86 7.06
N PHE A 11 0.14 -17.59 6.53
CA PHE A 11 -0.51 -16.28 6.66
C PHE A 11 -0.73 -15.92 8.14
N HIS A 12 -1.29 -16.84 8.92
CA HIS A 12 -1.50 -16.64 10.35
C HIS A 12 -0.19 -16.37 11.10
N LYS A 13 0.91 -17.03 10.72
CA LYS A 13 2.22 -16.82 11.36
C LYS A 13 2.83 -15.45 11.03
N VAL A 14 2.64 -14.94 9.82
CA VAL A 14 3.09 -13.61 9.40
C VAL A 14 2.32 -12.51 10.15
N PHE A 15 0.99 -12.64 10.24
CA PHE A 15 0.11 -11.71 10.94
C PHE A 15 0.10 -11.87 12.47
N ASN A 16 0.78 -12.86 13.03
CA ASN A 16 0.95 -13.01 14.48
C ASN A 16 2.40 -12.75 14.93
N SER A 17 3.17 -12.04 14.09
CA SER A 17 4.56 -11.66 14.34
C SER A 17 4.69 -10.18 14.69
N ARG A 18 5.86 -9.77 15.18
CA ARG A 18 6.20 -8.34 15.41
C ARG A 18 6.03 -7.45 14.17
N PHE A 19 6.06 -8.03 12.97
CA PHE A 19 5.87 -7.32 11.70
C PHE A 19 4.42 -7.33 11.21
N SER A 20 3.49 -7.87 12.00
CA SER A 20 2.08 -7.97 11.61
C SER A 20 1.47 -6.63 11.21
N VAL A 21 1.74 -5.59 11.99
CA VAL A 21 1.22 -4.24 11.74
C VAL A 21 1.78 -3.69 10.43
N LEU A 22 3.07 -3.89 10.16
CA LEU A 22 3.71 -3.50 8.91
C LEU A 22 3.03 -4.18 7.72
N PHE A 23 2.86 -5.50 7.75
CA PHE A 23 2.22 -6.24 6.65
C PHE A 23 0.75 -5.88 6.48
N SER A 24 0.05 -5.59 7.59
CA SER A 24 -1.35 -5.17 7.56
C SER A 24 -1.52 -3.84 6.83
N ILE A 25 -0.68 -2.86 7.14
CA ILE A 25 -0.74 -1.53 6.50
C ILE A 25 -0.31 -1.61 5.03
N LEU A 26 0.74 -2.37 4.71
CA LEU A 26 1.15 -2.58 3.33
C LEU A 26 0.03 -3.21 2.49
N SER A 27 -0.60 -4.27 3.02
CA SER A 27 -1.73 -4.94 2.38
C SER A 27 -2.91 -3.99 2.18
N LEU A 28 -3.25 -3.22 3.22
CA LEU A 28 -4.33 -2.22 3.16
C LEU A 28 -4.07 -1.21 2.04
N TYR A 29 -2.87 -0.64 1.98
CA TYR A 29 -2.49 0.31 0.94
C TYR A 29 -2.59 -0.27 -0.47
N ILE A 30 -2.06 -1.48 -0.68
CA ILE A 30 -2.10 -2.16 -1.99
C ILE A 30 -3.55 -2.42 -2.41
N ILE A 31 -4.42 -2.83 -1.49
CA ILE A 31 -5.84 -3.07 -1.77
C ILE A 31 -6.53 -1.78 -2.19
N PHE A 32 -6.37 -0.69 -1.42
CA PHE A 32 -7.00 0.59 -1.77
C PHE A 32 -6.47 1.17 -3.09
N SER A 33 -5.16 1.12 -3.31
CA SER A 33 -4.56 1.55 -4.58
C SER A 33 -5.07 0.71 -5.76
N GLY A 34 -5.24 -0.60 -5.55
CA GLY A 34 -5.86 -1.50 -6.53
C GLY A 34 -7.31 -1.13 -6.83
N ILE A 35 -8.10 -0.80 -5.81
CA ILE A 35 -9.49 -0.32 -5.97
C ILE A 35 -9.51 0.96 -6.80
N ILE A 36 -8.68 1.96 -6.48
CA ILE A 36 -8.59 3.21 -7.24
C ILE A 36 -8.25 2.93 -8.71
N ARG A 37 -7.30 2.04 -8.98
CA ARG A 37 -6.96 1.64 -10.36
C ARG A 37 -8.15 1.02 -11.10
N ILE A 38 -8.93 0.19 -10.42
CA ILE A 38 -10.15 -0.39 -11.01
C ILE A 38 -11.17 0.70 -11.32
N VAL A 39 -11.37 1.66 -10.41
CA VAL A 39 -12.26 2.81 -10.63
C VAL A 39 -11.81 3.61 -11.86
N PHE A 40 -10.52 3.92 -11.97
CA PHE A 40 -9.98 4.65 -13.12
C PHE A 40 -10.08 3.89 -14.44
N LEU A 41 -9.93 2.55 -14.41
CA LEU A 41 -10.17 1.72 -15.59
C LEU A 41 -11.61 1.86 -16.10
N PHE A 42 -12.59 1.84 -15.20
CA PHE A 42 -13.99 2.03 -15.58
C PHE A 42 -14.30 3.47 -16.00
N TRP A 43 -13.70 4.45 -15.34
CA TRP A 43 -13.85 5.87 -15.69
C TRP A 43 -13.35 6.13 -17.12
N SER A 44 -12.16 5.63 -17.46
CA SER A 44 -11.54 5.81 -18.78
C SER A 44 -12.01 4.81 -19.84
N SER A 45 -13.06 4.02 -19.56
CA SER A 45 -13.51 2.90 -20.41
C SER A 45 -13.90 3.31 -21.85
N LYS A 46 -14.26 4.58 -22.07
CA LYS A 46 -14.63 5.09 -23.40
C LYS A 46 -13.44 5.36 -24.31
N ASP A 47 -12.29 5.68 -23.72
CA ASP A 47 -11.08 6.10 -24.42
C ASP A 47 -10.03 4.98 -24.50
N LEU A 48 -10.34 3.81 -23.93
CA LEU A 48 -9.42 2.68 -23.84
C LEU A 48 -9.71 1.63 -24.90
N ASP A 49 -8.67 1.25 -25.64
CA ASP A 49 -8.64 0.00 -26.38
C ASP A 49 -8.62 -1.16 -25.38
N PHE A 50 -9.66 -1.99 -25.37
CA PHE A 50 -9.81 -3.16 -24.48
C PHE A 50 -8.87 -4.33 -24.84
N ASN A 51 -7.61 -4.03 -25.14
CA ASN A 51 -6.58 -5.03 -25.30
C ASN A 51 -6.17 -5.56 -23.92
N LEU A 52 -6.52 -6.82 -23.67
CA LEU A 52 -6.25 -7.52 -22.42
C LEU A 52 -4.76 -7.52 -22.04
N LEU A 53 -3.85 -7.53 -23.03
CA LEU A 53 -2.41 -7.50 -22.79
C LEU A 53 -1.94 -6.14 -22.25
N PHE A 54 -2.50 -5.04 -22.74
CA PHE A 54 -2.19 -3.70 -22.24
C PHE A 54 -2.76 -3.48 -20.84
N ILE A 55 -3.99 -3.93 -20.59
CA ILE A 55 -4.61 -3.88 -19.26
C ILE A 55 -3.78 -4.68 -18.26
N LEU A 56 -3.41 -5.92 -18.60
CA LEU A 56 -2.59 -6.76 -17.71
C LEU A 56 -1.23 -6.12 -17.42
N ARG A 57 -0.57 -5.56 -18.45
CA ARG A 57 0.70 -4.85 -18.28
C ARG A 57 0.53 -3.64 -17.36
N ALA A 58 -0.49 -2.82 -17.55
CA ALA A 58 -0.76 -1.64 -16.73
C ALA A 58 -1.03 -1.99 -15.26
N PHE A 59 -1.81 -3.06 -15.02
CA PHE A 59 -2.07 -3.55 -13.67
C PHE A 59 -0.82 -4.11 -12.99
N PHE A 60 0.02 -4.84 -13.74
CA PHE A 60 1.26 -5.39 -13.21
C PHE A 60 2.27 -4.28 -12.87
N THR A 61 2.54 -3.37 -13.80
CA THR A 61 3.45 -2.24 -13.54
C THR A 61 2.93 -1.33 -12.43
N GLY A 62 1.62 -1.10 -12.40
CA GLY A 62 0.99 -0.34 -11.31
C GLY A 62 1.13 -1.04 -9.96
N PHE A 63 0.94 -2.37 -9.91
CA PHE A 63 1.17 -3.14 -8.68
C PHE A 63 2.62 -3.07 -8.21
N CYS A 64 3.60 -3.19 -9.12
CA CYS A 64 5.02 -3.05 -8.78
C CYS A 64 5.33 -1.65 -8.22
N TYR A 65 4.75 -0.61 -8.82
CA TYR A 65 4.91 0.76 -8.37
C TYR A 65 4.32 0.95 -6.96
N ASP A 66 3.08 0.54 -6.74
CA ASP A 66 2.45 0.63 -5.42
C ASP A 66 3.23 -0.19 -4.38
N PHE A 67 3.67 -1.39 -4.72
CA PHE A 67 4.46 -2.20 -3.80
C PHE A 67 5.77 -1.50 -3.39
N ALA A 68 6.46 -0.88 -4.35
CA ALA A 68 7.67 -0.10 -4.07
C ALA A 68 7.38 1.10 -3.18
N VAL A 69 6.37 1.91 -3.51
CA VAL A 69 5.98 3.10 -2.74
C VAL A 69 5.53 2.73 -1.32
N GLY A 70 4.67 1.71 -1.18
CA GLY A 70 4.20 1.24 0.12
C GLY A 70 5.33 0.71 1.00
N THR A 71 6.30 0.00 0.40
CA THR A 71 7.48 -0.48 1.12
C THR A 71 8.38 0.68 1.55
N LEU A 72 8.55 1.71 0.71
CA LEU A 72 9.32 2.91 1.05
C LEU A 72 8.71 3.68 2.23
N PHE A 73 7.39 3.87 2.25
CA PHE A 73 6.70 4.49 3.39
C PHE A 73 6.86 3.71 4.69
N LEU A 74 6.97 2.38 4.61
CA LEU A 74 7.13 1.51 5.76
C LEU A 74 8.60 1.18 6.07
N LEU A 75 9.55 1.68 5.27
CA LEU A 75 10.96 1.33 5.39
C LEU A 75 11.49 1.74 6.76
N LEU A 76 11.23 2.97 7.20
CA LEU A 76 11.73 3.48 8.48
C LEU A 76 11.15 2.69 9.66
N TYR A 77 9.87 2.30 9.59
CA TYR A 77 9.24 1.42 10.57
C TYR A 77 9.83 -0.01 10.55
N SER A 78 10.15 -0.53 9.37
CA SER A 78 10.78 -1.85 9.22
C SER A 78 12.16 -1.89 9.87
N VAL A 79 12.97 -0.84 9.66
CA VAL A 79 14.28 -0.63 10.28
C VAL A 79 14.12 -0.51 11.79
N TYR A 80 13.16 0.29 12.26
CA TYR A 80 12.84 0.38 13.69
C TYR A 80 12.57 -1.00 14.31
N LEU A 81 11.66 -1.80 13.73
CA LEU A 81 11.33 -3.13 14.23
C LEU A 81 12.49 -4.15 14.17
N LEU A 82 13.44 -3.94 13.24
CA LEU A 82 14.60 -4.81 13.07
C LEU A 82 15.64 -4.58 14.16
N PHE A 83 15.99 -3.31 14.42
CA PHE A 83 17.05 -2.92 15.35
C PHE A 83 16.57 -2.75 16.79
N PHE A 84 15.29 -2.49 17.02
CA PHE A 84 14.80 -2.21 18.36
C PHE A 84 14.83 -3.47 19.25
N PRO A 85 15.41 -3.39 20.47
CA PRO A 85 15.57 -4.56 21.33
C PRO A 85 14.22 -5.16 21.73
N LYS A 86 14.08 -6.49 21.62
CA LYS A 86 12.83 -7.20 21.98
C LYS A 86 12.34 -6.90 23.41
N LYS A 87 13.26 -6.66 24.33
CA LYS A 87 12.96 -6.33 25.73
C LYS A 87 12.16 -5.03 25.91
N TRP A 88 12.18 -4.13 24.94
CA TRP A 88 11.56 -2.80 25.04
C TRP A 88 10.28 -2.69 24.18
N ILE A 89 9.94 -3.74 23.44
CA ILE A 89 8.68 -3.86 22.71
C ILE A 89 7.53 -3.89 23.72
N GLY A 90 6.51 -3.06 23.50
CA GLY A 90 5.39 -2.87 24.42
C GLY A 90 5.62 -1.85 25.53
N SER A 91 6.81 -1.23 25.60
CA SER A 91 7.06 -0.08 26.48
C SER A 91 6.19 1.14 26.10
N ARG A 92 6.05 2.11 27.01
CA ARG A 92 5.31 3.35 26.71
C ARG A 92 5.92 4.09 25.51
N PHE A 93 7.24 4.11 25.40
CA PHE A 93 7.94 4.73 24.27
C PHE A 93 7.65 4.01 22.95
N ASP A 94 7.75 2.68 22.91
CA ASP A 94 7.45 1.88 21.71
C ASP A 94 6.02 2.08 21.21
N LYS A 95 5.05 2.13 22.14
CA LYS A 95 3.64 2.40 21.82
C LYS A 95 3.45 3.80 21.24
N ILE A 96 4.00 4.82 21.88
CA ILE A 96 3.88 6.21 21.41
C ILE A 96 4.53 6.35 20.02
N PHE A 97 5.76 5.86 19.85
CA PHE A 97 6.46 5.91 18.57
C PHE A 97 5.66 5.20 17.48
N THR A 98 5.19 3.98 17.74
CA THR A 98 4.39 3.23 16.77
C THR A 98 3.11 3.98 16.42
N TYR A 99 2.33 4.45 17.39
CA TYR A 99 1.08 5.16 17.08
C TYR A 99 1.30 6.46 16.31
N VAL A 100 2.29 7.26 16.70
CA VAL A 100 2.61 8.53 16.02
C VAL A 100 3.09 8.26 14.59
N TYR A 101 4.03 7.32 14.41
CA TYR A 101 4.53 6.96 13.10
C TYR A 101 3.41 6.47 12.19
N LEU A 102 2.59 5.53 12.69
CA LEU A 102 1.49 4.97 11.90
C LEU A 102 0.43 6.02 11.58
N ALA A 103 0.13 6.94 12.49
CA ALA A 103 -0.80 8.03 12.23
C ALA A 103 -0.30 8.93 11.09
N ILE A 104 0.98 9.30 11.11
CA ILE A 104 1.59 10.11 10.04
C ILE A 104 1.57 9.37 8.70
N VAL A 105 2.00 8.10 8.68
CA VAL A 105 2.02 7.29 7.46
C VAL A 105 0.62 7.09 6.89
N LEU A 106 -0.36 6.77 7.73
CA LEU A 106 -1.75 6.61 7.29
C LEU A 106 -2.30 7.94 6.77
N LEU A 107 -2.03 9.06 7.44
CA LEU A 107 -2.44 10.39 6.97
C LEU A 107 -1.89 10.66 5.56
N ILE A 108 -0.59 10.45 5.34
CA ILE A 108 0.05 10.65 4.04
C ILE A 108 -0.55 9.72 2.99
N ILE A 109 -0.68 8.42 3.29
CA ILE A 109 -1.22 7.43 2.36
C ILE A 109 -2.66 7.77 1.97
N TYR A 110 -3.55 8.02 2.93
CA TYR A 110 -4.95 8.34 2.65
C TYR A 110 -5.09 9.65 1.90
N PHE A 111 -4.35 10.69 2.31
CA PHE A 111 -4.36 11.96 1.61
C PHE A 111 -3.90 11.80 0.15
N SER A 112 -2.83 11.02 -0.07
CA SER A 112 -2.31 10.74 -1.42
C SER A 112 -3.33 9.95 -2.25
N LEU A 113 -3.94 8.90 -1.69
CA LEU A 113 -4.96 8.12 -2.40
C LEU A 113 -6.18 8.96 -2.79
N LEU A 114 -6.65 9.83 -1.89
CA LEU A 114 -7.78 10.72 -2.19
C LEU A 114 -7.42 11.79 -3.22
N ALA A 115 -6.21 12.33 -3.15
CA ALA A 115 -5.73 13.34 -4.08
C ALA A 115 -5.51 12.79 -5.51
N GLU A 116 -5.44 11.45 -5.69
CA GLU A 116 -5.38 10.86 -7.02
C GLU A 116 -6.65 11.12 -7.83
N ILE A 117 -7.81 11.27 -7.17
CA ILE A 117 -9.09 11.47 -7.86
C ILE A 117 -9.11 12.81 -8.62
N PRO A 118 -8.93 13.98 -7.97
CA PRO A 118 -8.88 15.26 -8.71
C PRO A 118 -7.66 15.33 -9.65
N PHE A 119 -6.55 14.68 -9.30
CA PHE A 119 -5.38 14.63 -10.20
C PHE A 119 -5.67 13.86 -11.49
N TRP A 120 -6.42 12.75 -11.38
CA TRP A 120 -6.85 11.98 -12.53
C TRP A 120 -7.81 12.77 -13.41
N ASP A 121 -8.74 13.53 -12.82
CA ASP A 121 -9.68 14.38 -13.56
C ASP A 121 -8.95 15.45 -14.38
N GLU A 122 -7.88 16.05 -13.83
CA GLU A 122 -7.09 17.08 -14.50
C GLU A 122 -6.14 16.52 -15.57
N PHE A 123 -5.42 15.43 -15.28
CA PHE A 123 -4.30 14.96 -16.11
C PHE A 123 -4.53 13.62 -16.82
N GLY A 124 -5.58 12.87 -16.48
CA GLY A 124 -5.87 11.55 -17.04
C GLY A 124 -4.80 10.48 -16.72
N VAL A 125 -3.92 10.74 -15.75
CA VAL A 125 -2.84 9.85 -15.33
C VAL A 125 -2.76 9.80 -13.80
N ARG A 126 -2.23 8.71 -13.24
CA ARG A 126 -1.95 8.64 -11.79
C ARG A 126 -0.78 9.56 -11.43
N PHE A 127 -0.66 9.88 -10.13
CA PHE A 127 0.39 10.76 -9.62
C PHE A 127 1.78 10.41 -10.16
N ASN A 128 2.36 11.41 -10.80
CA ASN A 128 3.71 11.40 -11.34
C ASN A 128 4.27 12.83 -11.30
N PHE A 129 5.47 13.05 -11.84
CA PHE A 129 6.10 14.37 -11.86
C PHE A 129 5.60 15.30 -12.98
N ILE A 130 4.58 14.93 -13.76
CA ILE A 130 4.09 15.76 -14.87
C ILE A 130 3.52 17.09 -14.37
N ALA A 131 2.83 17.09 -13.23
CA ALA A 131 2.26 18.31 -12.66
C ALA A 131 3.30 19.34 -12.17
N VAL A 132 4.58 18.96 -12.07
CA VAL A 132 5.67 19.92 -11.76
C VAL A 132 6.06 20.74 -12.99
N TYR A 133 5.78 20.23 -14.20
CA TYR A 133 6.15 20.84 -15.48
C TYR A 133 4.93 21.36 -16.27
N TYR A 134 3.75 21.38 -15.67
CA TYR A 134 2.52 21.95 -16.22
C TYR A 134 2.42 23.42 -15.80
#